data_AF-A0A1E8W2E0-F1
#
_entry.id   AF-A0A1E8W2E0-F1
#
_cell.length_a   1.000
_cell.length_b   1.000
_cell.length_c   1.000
_cell.angle_alpha   90.00
_cell.angle_beta   90.00
_cell.angle_gamma   90.00
#
_symmetry.space_group_name_H-M   'P 1'
#
loop_
_entity.id
_entity.type
_entity.pdbx_description
1 polymer ?
#
loop_
_entity_poly.entity_id
_entity_poly.type
_entity_poly.pdbx_seq_one_letter_code
_entity_poly.pdbx_strand_id
1 'polypeptide(L)' 'MDKQAVKKWAIAALVRSVKTAAQTAVALIGTGAVAITALDWPQIAAVTATAAILSLLTSVAGVPEVDEGTSPLSSKER' A
#
# COMPACT_ATOMS: atom_id res chain seq x y z
N MET A 1 15.65 -5.75 18.22
CA MET A 1 14.34 -5.45 17.60
C MET A 1 13.64 -4.40 18.43
N ASP A 2 13.81 -3.12 18.08
CA ASP A 2 13.02 -2.05 18.68
C ASP A 2 11.57 -2.18 18.20
N LYS A 3 10.70 -2.67 19.10
CA LYS A 3 9.26 -2.85 18.83
C LYS A 3 8.61 -1.58 18.26
N GLN A 4 9.14 -0.42 18.61
CA GLN A 4 8.66 0.87 18.14
C GLN A 4 8.96 1.12 16.65
N ALA A 5 10.13 0.71 16.15
CA ALA A 5 10.50 0.86 14.74
C ALA A 5 9.64 -0.04 13.83
N VAL A 6 9.47 -1.30 14.23
CA VAL A 6 8.59 -2.25 13.51
C VAL A 6 7.15 -1.75 13.47
N LYS A 7 6.65 -1.19 14.58
CA LYS A 7 5.31 -0.61 14.64
C LYS A 7 5.15 0.58 13.70
N LYS A 8 6.11 1.51 13.65
CA LYS A 8 6.09 2.66 12.73
C LYS A 8 6.14 2.21 11.26
N TRP A 9 7.02 1.26 10.95
CA TRP A 9 7.12 0.68 9.59
C TRP A 9 5.81 0.03 9.16
N ALA A 10 5.21 -0.80 10.01
CA ALA A 10 3.96 -1.49 9.70
C ALA A 10 2.80 -0.50 9.46
N ILE A 11 2.74 0.59 10.23
CA ILE A 11 1.74 1.65 10.04
C ILE A 11 1.97 2.38 8.71
N ALA A 12 3.20 2.76 8.39
CA ALA A 12 3.52 3.44 7.13
C ALA A 12 3.21 2.56 5.90
N ALA A 13 3.62 1.29 5.94
CA ALA A 13 3.32 0.28 4.93
C ALA A 13 1.81 0.15 4.67
N LEU A 14 1.01 0.05 5.74
CA LEU A 14 -0.45 -0.04 5.66
C LEU A 14 -1.06 1.22 5.06
N VAL A 15 -0.63 2.40 5.51
CA VAL A 15 -1.12 3.69 4.98
C VAL A 15 -0.83 3.79 3.49
N ARG A 16 0.38 3.42 3.05
CA ARG A 16 0.77 3.40 1.65
C ARG A 16 -0.07 2.43 0.82
N SER A 17 -0.33 1.24 1.34
CA SER A 17 -1.17 0.25 0.67
C SER A 17 -2.61 0.73 0.50
N VAL A 18 -3.21 1.28 1.57
CA VAL A 18 -4.56 1.85 1.51
C VAL A 18 -4.62 3.04 0.55
N LYS A 19 -3.60 3.90 0.54
CA LYS A 19 -3.51 5.01 -0.41
C LYS A 19 -3.40 4.52 -1.85
N THR A 20 -2.62 3.47 -2.09
CA THR A 20 -2.48 2.83 -3.41
C THR A 20 -3.83 2.26 -3.85
N ALA A 21 -4.52 1.54 -2.96
CA ALA A 21 -5.85 1.01 -3.21
C ALA A 21 -6.83 2.14 -3.60
N ALA A 22 -6.89 3.22 -2.82
CA ALA A 22 -7.77 4.35 -3.12
C ALA A 22 -7.45 4.98 -4.48
N GLN A 23 -6.17 5.19 -4.80
CA GLN A 23 -5.75 5.75 -6.09
C GLN A 23 -6.09 4.82 -7.27
N THR A 24 -5.89 3.51 -7.13
CA THR A 24 -6.26 2.53 -8.15
C THR A 24 -7.78 2.49 -8.36
N ALA A 25 -8.57 2.49 -7.29
CA ALA A 25 -10.03 2.51 -7.40
C ALA A 25 -10.53 3.78 -8.11
N VAL A 26 -10.02 4.95 -7.72
CA VAL A 26 -10.37 6.23 -8.35
C VAL A 26 -9.99 6.24 -9.83
N ALA A 27 -8.81 5.72 -10.19
CA ALA A 27 -8.38 5.63 -11.58
C ALA A 27 -9.34 4.76 -12.41
N LEU A 28 -9.74 3.59 -11.90
CA LEU A 28 -10.65 2.68 -12.59
C LEU A 28 -12.05 3.29 -12.76
N ILE A 29 -12.56 3.95 -11.72
CA ILE A 29 -13.84 4.69 -11.77
C ILE A 29 -13.78 5.82 -12.82
N GLY A 30 -12.66 6.53 -12.89
CA GLY A 30 -12.48 7.63 -13.85
C GLY A 30 -12.41 7.21 -15.32
N THR A 31 -12.17 5.92 -15.60
CA THR A 31 -12.04 5.40 -16.97
C THR A 31 -13.36 4.94 -17.61
N GLY A 32 -14.39 4.65 -16.81
CA GLY A 32 -15.61 3.99 -17.31
C GLY A 32 -16.89 4.65 -16.79
N ALA A 33 -17.63 5.27 -17.72
CA ALA A 33 -19.02 5.71 -17.62
C ALA A 33 -19.43 6.61 -16.42
N VAL A 34 -20.21 7.66 -16.72
CA VAL A 34 -20.69 8.67 -15.75
C VAL A 34 -21.61 8.08 -14.66
N ALA A 35 -22.17 6.88 -14.87
CA ALA A 35 -23.12 6.24 -13.97
C ALA A 35 -22.44 5.18 -13.08
N ILE A 36 -22.56 5.32 -11.75
CA ILE A 36 -22.05 4.36 -10.75
C ILE A 36 -22.59 2.93 -10.91
N THR A 37 -23.72 2.78 -11.62
CA THR A 37 -24.37 1.50 -11.90
C THR A 37 -23.77 0.77 -13.11
N ALA A 38 -23.02 1.48 -13.95
CA ALA A 38 -22.34 0.92 -15.12
C ALA A 38 -20.91 0.43 -14.80
N LEU A 39 -20.44 0.65 -13.56
CA LEU A 39 -19.14 0.22 -13.10
C LEU A 39 -19.14 -1.29 -12.79
N ASP A 40 -18.12 -1.99 -13.30
CA ASP A 40 -17.85 -3.37 -12.92
C ASP A 40 -17.18 -3.39 -11.54
N TRP A 41 -18.00 -3.34 -10.48
CA TRP A 41 -17.56 -3.38 -9.10
C TRP A 41 -16.70 -4.60 -8.75
N PRO A 42 -17.04 -5.84 -9.20
CA PRO A 42 -16.16 -6.98 -9.05
C PRO A 42 -14.76 -6.76 -9.65
N GLN A 43 -14.67 -6.25 -10.87
CA GLN A 43 -13.38 -5.97 -11.52
C GLN A 43 -12.60 -4.89 -10.78
N ILE A 44 -13.26 -3.79 -10.40
CA ILE A 44 -12.63 -2.69 -9.67
C ILE A 44 -12.08 -3.20 -8.35
N ALA A 45 -12.86 -3.96 -7.58
CA ALA A 45 -12.42 -4.54 -6.32
C ALA A 45 -11.21 -5.48 -6.51
N ALA A 46 -11.22 -6.32 -7.54
CA ALA A 46 -10.12 -7.24 -7.84
C ALA A 46 -8.82 -6.50 -8.15
N VAL A 47 -8.85 -5.53 -9.08
CA VAL A 47 -7.65 -4.77 -9.48
C VAL A 47 -7.14 -3.93 -8.32
N THR A 48 -8.04 -3.34 -7.53
CA THR A 48 -7.69 -2.55 -6.35
C THR A 48 -7.01 -3.41 -5.28
N ALA A 49 -7.52 -4.62 -5.04
CA ALA A 49 -6.92 -5.56 -4.11
C ALA A 49 -5.52 -6.02 -4.57
N THR A 50 -5.34 -6.31 -5.86
CA THR A 50 -4.02 -6.65 -6.42
C THR A 50 -3.02 -5.50 -6.23
N ALA A 51 -3.42 -4.26 -6.49
CA ALA A 51 -2.57 -3.09 -6.28
C ALA A 51 -2.21 -2.88 -4.79
N ALA A 52 -3.16 -3.11 -3.89
CA ALA A 52 -2.94 -3.05 -2.44
C ALA A 52 -1.93 -4.10 -1.97
N ILE A 53 -2.08 -5.35 -2.41
CA ILE A 53 -1.16 -6.46 -2.11
C ILE A 53 0.23 -6.16 -2.67
N LEU A 54 0.32 -5.71 -3.91
CA LEU A 54 1.61 -5.33 -4.52
C LEU A 54 2.27 -4.18 -3.73
N SER A 55 1.50 -3.21 -3.25
CA SER A 55 2.00 -2.12 -2.40
C SER A 55 2.51 -2.61 -1.05
N LEU A 56 1.85 -3.60 -0.43
CA LEU A 56 2.34 -4.26 0.79
C LEU A 56 3.61 -5.07 0.53
N LEU A 57 3.67 -5.83 -0.56
CA LEU A 57 4.84 -6.63 -0.92
C LEU A 57 6.05 -5.76 -1.26
N THR A 58 5.84 -4.65 -1.98
CA THR A 58 6.91 -3.68 -2.27
C THR A 58 7.37 -2.94 -1.02
N SER A 59 6.49 -2.74 -0.05
CA SER A 59 6.85 -2.19 1.26
C SER A 59 7.84 -3.10 2.03
N VAL A 60 7.80 -4.43 1.82
CA VAL A 60 8.82 -5.37 2.36
C VAL A 60 10.20 -5.12 1.75
N ALA A 61 10.28 -4.67 0.49
CA ALA A 61 11.53 -4.29 -0.16
C ALA A 61 12.07 -2.92 0.32
N GLY A 62 11.26 -2.15 1.06
CA GLY A 62 11.63 -0.85 1.63
C GLY A 62 10.45 0.13 1.67
N VAL A 63 10.34 0.91 2.75
CA VAL A 63 9.36 2.00 2.87
C VAL A 63 10.11 3.31 3.10
N PRO A 64 10.19 4.20 2.09
CA PRO A 64 10.95 5.45 2.19
C PRO A 64 10.36 6.45 3.21
N GLU A 65 9.12 6.22 3.66
CA GLU A 65 8.43 7.08 4.64
C GLU A 65 8.91 6.87 6.09
N VAL A 66 9.76 5.86 6.35
CA VAL A 66 10.35 5.58 7.68
C VAL A 66 11.88 5.45 7.63
N ASP A 67 12.50 6.04 6.60
CA ASP A 67 13.94 5.95 6.39
C ASP A 67 14.72 6.95 7.27
N GLU A 68 14.90 6.58 8.54
CA GLU A 68 16.21 6.67 9.21
C GLU A 68 17.06 5.42 8.86
N GLY A 69 17.04 4.99 7.59
CA GLY A 69 17.97 3.98 7.05
C GLY A 69 17.96 2.59 7.69
N THR A 70 16.92 2.20 8.43
CA THR A 70 16.94 0.92 9.15
C THR A 70 15.84 -0.01 8.65
N SER A 71 16.22 -0.89 7.73
CA SER A 71 15.49 -2.14 7.50
C SER A 71 15.26 -2.85 8.85
N PRO A 72 14.07 -3.40 9.14
CA PRO A 72 13.81 -4.14 10.39
C PRO A 72 14.70 -5.39 10.57
N LEU A 73 15.43 -5.77 9.51
CA LEU A 73 16.38 -6.89 9.50
C LEU A 73 17.86 -6.46 9.64
N SER A 74 18.16 -5.14 9.65
CA SER A 74 19.54 -4.64 9.61
C SER A 74 19.92 -3.69 10.76
N SER A 75 19.15 -3.61 11.85
CA SER A 75 19.71 -3.05 13.09
C SER A 75 20.64 -4.08 13.74
N LYS A 76 21.72 -4.39 13.03
CA LYS A 76 22.86 -5.14 13.55
C LYS A 76 23.95 -4.09 13.82
N GLU A 77 24.23 -3.93 15.11
CA GLU A 77 25.45 -3.34 15.67
C GLU A 77 25.65 -1.84 15.40
N ARG A 78 25.18 -1.01 16.33
CA ARG A 78 26.02 -0.04 17.04
C ARG A 78 25.37 0.44 18.33
#